data_AF-A0A1L9U8Y1-F1
#
_entry.id   AF-A0A1L9U8Y1-F1
#
_cell.length_a   1.000
_cell.length_b   1.000
_cell.length_c   1.000
_cell.angle_alpha   90.00
_cell.angle_beta   90.00
_cell.angle_gamma   90.00
#
_symmetry.space_group_name_H-M   'P 1'
#
loop_
_entity.id
_entity.type
_entity.pdbx_description
1 polymer ?
#
loop_
_entity_poly.entity_id
_entity_poly.type
_entity_poly.pdbx_seq_one_letter_code
_entity_poly.pdbx_strand_id
1 'polypeptide(L)'
;MGSLSPLLPGSPRMLPQFFISVLYALFSSLFNLIPEHGKAHLLKSGRARYFLPSIWEQVDYDLRNVLNHHGRYWWHTTGYVLNLLLQEAGYTDRAQRRILAFFGRSIAPHLGVADEPGAQRWPSFMTDNHNPIELSWDWHTGKKAPTVRFSIEPVGPYAGTQVDPDNQSADARFRKVMMQALPSMDREWFDHFDHALAPDMPPRGCMEGHPSKIFYAFDLSEEDTTGKAYFFPGFKARSTQQTNLQVLAHAIRTAPHCTDNEKLGAFSIFENFAQDPATPPLEMDMLAIDLVRPADSRLKIYFRTRETSFASVRQMMTMGNRIRSPSLEAGLRNLRKLWDGLLAQTGVPDETPLPAAHHRTGGILYNMEFRPGSTAPNVKVYIPARHYAPSDWHVVSALNEYMYGLHGQSEPPSIRTYSETLRQVFTPDALQQRGLHTYIACSVQSGGDLRVVSYMNVQSEKFATA
;
A
#
# COMPACT_ATOMS: atom_id res chain seq x y z
N MET A 1 26.44 -59.55 -3.01
CA MET A 1 26.16 -58.64 -4.14
C MET A 1 24.79 -57.99 -3.90
N GLY A 2 24.71 -56.66 -3.90
CA GLY A 2 23.46 -55.91 -4.07
C GLY A 2 22.68 -55.52 -2.80
N SER A 3 23.25 -54.64 -1.98
CA SER A 3 22.53 -53.91 -0.92
C SER A 3 21.66 -52.80 -1.54
N LEU A 4 20.34 -52.84 -1.30
CA LEU A 4 19.41 -51.73 -1.54
C LEU A 4 19.09 -51.05 -0.21
N SER A 5 19.61 -49.84 -0.03
CA SER A 5 19.21 -48.93 1.05
C SER A 5 18.04 -48.06 0.58
N PRO A 6 16.95 -47.92 1.34
CA PRO A 6 15.93 -46.91 1.07
C PRO A 6 16.40 -45.54 1.58
N LEU A 7 16.33 -44.54 0.70
CA LEU A 7 16.56 -43.13 1.00
C LEU A 7 15.52 -42.63 2.00
N LEU A 8 15.98 -42.15 3.16
CA LEU A 8 15.18 -41.45 4.16
C LEU A 8 14.66 -40.11 3.58
N PRO A 9 13.43 -39.68 3.91
CA PRO A 9 12.95 -38.33 3.59
C PRO A 9 13.80 -37.29 4.33
N GLY A 10 14.26 -36.28 3.61
CA GLY A 10 14.97 -35.14 4.17
C GLY A 10 14.13 -34.45 5.24
N SER A 11 14.68 -34.40 6.45
CA SER A 11 14.13 -33.67 7.58
C SER A 11 14.05 -32.16 7.29
N PRO A 12 12.97 -31.47 7.69
CA PRO A 12 12.88 -30.03 7.59
C PRO A 12 13.90 -29.40 8.54
N ARG A 13 14.76 -28.52 8.03
CA ARG A 13 15.66 -27.71 8.87
C ARG A 13 14.84 -26.66 9.62
N MET A 14 14.17 -27.07 10.70
CA MET A 14 13.94 -26.17 11.82
C MET A 14 15.30 -25.90 12.46
N LEU A 15 15.84 -24.70 12.25
CA LEU A 15 16.88 -24.18 13.15
C LEU A 15 16.15 -23.66 14.39
N PRO A 16 16.32 -24.27 15.58
CA PRO A 16 15.69 -23.73 16.78
C PRO A 16 16.27 -22.34 17.07
N GLN A 17 15.42 -21.40 17.49
CA GLN A 17 15.75 -20.00 17.87
C GLN A 17 17.00 -19.85 18.76
N PHE A 18 17.41 -20.92 19.44
CA PHE A 18 18.65 -21.05 20.20
C PHE A 18 19.92 -20.84 19.36
N PHE A 19 19.97 -21.34 18.11
CA PHE A 19 21.13 -21.20 17.23
C PHE A 19 21.32 -19.75 16.80
N ILE A 20 20.27 -19.05 16.37
CA ILE A 20 20.36 -17.65 15.92
C ILE A 20 20.80 -16.74 17.07
N SER A 21 20.22 -16.90 18.26
CA SER A 21 20.46 -15.99 19.39
C SER A 21 21.89 -16.08 19.95
N VAL A 22 22.41 -17.32 20.07
CA VAL A 22 23.74 -17.58 20.67
C VAL A 22 24.85 -17.42 19.64
N LEU A 23 24.68 -17.92 18.41
CA LEU A 23 25.68 -17.72 17.35
C LEU A 23 25.74 -16.28 16.89
N TYR A 24 24.64 -15.53 16.82
CA TYR A 24 24.70 -14.10 16.49
C TYR A 24 25.49 -13.32 17.55
N ALA A 25 25.21 -13.55 18.84
CA ALA A 25 25.93 -12.88 19.92
C ALA A 25 27.43 -13.23 19.90
N LEU A 26 27.77 -14.50 19.66
CA LEU A 26 29.16 -14.96 19.51
C LEU A 26 29.83 -14.40 18.26
N PHE A 27 29.18 -14.46 17.09
CA PHE A 27 29.71 -13.94 15.82
C PHE A 27 29.86 -12.43 15.84
N SER A 28 28.88 -11.69 16.36
CA SER A 28 28.96 -10.23 16.51
C SER A 28 30.11 -9.82 17.44
N SER A 29 30.27 -10.53 18.55
CA SER A 29 31.39 -10.31 19.48
C SER A 29 32.75 -10.64 18.83
N LEU A 30 32.85 -11.76 18.11
CA LEU A 30 34.06 -12.17 17.40
C LEU A 30 34.40 -11.25 16.22
N PHE A 31 33.40 -10.76 15.49
CA PHE A 31 33.58 -9.86 14.36
C PHE A 31 34.05 -8.47 14.82
N ASN A 32 33.61 -8.00 15.98
CA ASN A 32 34.07 -6.77 16.59
C ASN A 32 35.52 -6.82 17.11
N LEU A 33 36.08 -8.02 17.29
CA LEU A 33 37.49 -8.22 17.64
C LEU A 33 38.43 -8.17 16.41
N ILE A 34 37.88 -8.13 15.20
CA ILE A 34 38.65 -8.03 13.95
C ILE A 34 38.96 -6.55 13.66
N PRO A 35 40.23 -6.16 13.46
CA PRO A 35 40.57 -4.80 13.05
C PRO A 35 39.89 -4.39 11.74
N GLU A 36 39.56 -3.11 11.56
CA GLU A 36 38.83 -2.61 10.37
C GLU A 36 39.46 -3.00 9.02
N HIS A 37 40.79 -3.07 8.96
CA HIS A 37 41.51 -3.53 7.76
C HIS A 37 41.32 -5.04 7.49
N GLY A 38 41.14 -5.87 8.53
CA GLY A 38 40.82 -7.30 8.43
C GLY A 38 39.37 -7.55 8.05
N LYS A 39 38.43 -6.71 8.53
CA LYS A 39 37.02 -6.76 8.12
C LYS A 39 36.87 -6.47 6.62
N ALA A 40 37.57 -5.45 6.11
CA ALA A 40 37.59 -5.12 4.68
C ALA A 40 38.14 -6.25 3.81
N HIS A 41 39.10 -7.03 4.33
CA HIS A 41 39.71 -8.16 3.61
C HIS A 41 38.78 -9.40 3.58
N LEU A 42 38.05 -9.66 4.67
CA LEU A 42 37.03 -10.71 4.75
C LEU A 42 35.85 -10.41 3.82
N LEU A 43 35.34 -9.17 3.83
CA LEU A 43 34.23 -8.72 2.98
C LEU A 43 34.53 -8.78 1.47
N LYS A 44 35.81 -8.68 1.08
CA LYS A 44 36.28 -8.82 -0.31
C LYS A 44 36.37 -10.28 -0.78
N SER A 45 36.52 -11.23 0.15
CA SER A 45 36.42 -12.65 -0.21
C SER A 45 34.94 -13.03 -0.36
N GLY A 46 34.47 -13.28 -1.58
CA GLY A 46 33.05 -13.55 -1.87
C GLY A 46 32.41 -14.69 -1.05
N ARG A 47 33.20 -15.51 -0.35
CA ARG A 47 32.75 -16.56 0.57
C ARG A 47 32.32 -16.06 1.96
N ALA A 48 32.77 -14.90 2.43
CA ALA A 48 32.44 -14.41 3.78
C ALA A 48 31.02 -13.83 3.89
N ARG A 49 30.39 -13.41 2.78
CA ARG A 49 29.00 -12.91 2.77
C ARG A 49 27.98 -13.97 3.20
N TYR A 50 28.30 -15.26 3.06
CA TYR A 50 27.45 -16.37 3.51
C TYR A 50 27.48 -16.60 5.03
N PHE A 51 28.40 -15.97 5.77
CA PHE A 51 28.51 -16.09 7.22
C PHE A 51 28.00 -14.87 7.98
N LEU A 52 27.69 -13.77 7.28
CA LEU A 52 27.11 -12.59 7.89
C LEU A 52 25.59 -12.73 7.92
N PRO A 53 24.94 -12.51 9.07
CA PRO A 53 23.50 -12.47 9.19
C PRO A 53 22.93 -11.45 8.20
N SER A 54 21.85 -11.80 7.52
CA SER A 54 21.08 -10.90 6.67
C SER A 54 20.59 -9.67 7.45
N ILE A 55 20.25 -8.59 6.74
CA ILE A 55 19.68 -7.39 7.38
C ILE A 55 18.42 -7.75 8.17
N TRP A 56 17.59 -8.65 7.64
CA TRP A 56 16.44 -9.21 8.32
C TRP A 56 16.79 -9.82 9.69
N GLU A 57 17.75 -10.76 9.73
CA GLU A 57 18.15 -11.44 10.96
C GLU A 57 18.75 -10.47 11.99
N GLN A 58 19.48 -9.46 11.54
CA GLN A 58 20.04 -8.43 12.42
C GLN A 58 18.92 -7.60 13.07
N VAL A 59 17.94 -7.14 12.29
CA VAL A 59 16.83 -6.33 12.81
C VAL A 59 15.88 -7.18 13.65
N ASP A 60 15.61 -8.44 13.27
CA ASP A 60 14.80 -9.35 14.09
C ASP A 60 15.44 -9.59 15.46
N TYR A 61 16.76 -9.80 15.50
CA TYR A 61 17.50 -9.89 16.74
C TYR A 61 17.28 -8.62 17.59
N ASP A 62 17.47 -7.43 17.03
CA ASP A 62 17.28 -6.16 17.75
C ASP A 62 15.85 -5.95 18.29
N LEU A 63 14.85 -6.53 17.63
CA LEU A 63 13.43 -6.40 17.99
C LEU A 63 12.94 -7.44 18.99
N ARG A 64 13.73 -8.49 19.28
CA ARG A 64 13.32 -9.67 20.07
C ARG A 64 12.71 -9.38 21.44
N ASN A 65 13.15 -8.29 22.08
CA ASN A 65 12.68 -7.85 23.41
C ASN A 65 11.82 -6.57 23.35
N VAL A 66 11.57 -6.04 22.16
CA VAL A 66 10.78 -4.82 21.93
C VAL A 66 9.33 -5.18 21.59
N LEU A 67 9.15 -6.24 20.81
CA LEU A 67 7.85 -6.64 20.30
C LEU A 67 7.13 -7.59 21.27
N ASN A 68 5.87 -7.30 21.55
CA ASN A 68 4.96 -8.27 22.16
C ASN A 68 4.55 -9.34 21.12
N HIS A 69 3.75 -10.32 21.55
CA HIS A 69 3.27 -11.41 20.68
C HIS A 69 2.61 -10.92 19.38
N HIS A 70 1.71 -9.93 19.46
CA HIS A 70 1.02 -9.40 18.28
C HIS A 70 1.96 -8.62 17.34
N GLY A 71 2.85 -7.80 17.89
CA GLY A 71 3.87 -7.11 17.11
C GLY A 71 4.84 -8.08 16.44
N ARG A 72 5.22 -9.18 17.12
CA ARG A 72 6.01 -10.28 16.56
C ARG A 72 5.29 -10.96 15.41
N TYR A 73 3.98 -11.17 15.50
CA TYR A 73 3.17 -11.72 14.41
C TYR A 73 3.28 -10.81 13.16
N TRP A 74 2.96 -9.52 13.28
CA TRP A 74 3.00 -8.58 12.16
C TRP A 74 4.40 -8.39 11.56
N TRP A 75 5.43 -8.43 12.42
CA TRP A 75 6.81 -8.44 12.00
C TRP A 75 7.11 -9.66 11.13
N HIS A 76 6.88 -10.87 11.61
CA HIS A 76 7.22 -12.10 10.88
C HIS A 76 6.32 -12.40 9.68
N THR A 77 5.17 -11.73 9.55
CA THR A 77 4.30 -11.84 8.37
C THR A 77 4.57 -10.71 7.39
N THR A 78 3.94 -9.55 7.61
CA THR A 78 3.99 -8.42 6.67
C THR A 78 5.38 -7.77 6.64
N GLY A 79 6.07 -7.71 7.78
CA GLY A 79 7.46 -7.20 7.85
C GLY A 79 8.44 -8.05 7.04
N TYR A 80 8.25 -9.36 7.03
CA TYR A 80 9.08 -10.27 6.23
C TYR A 80 8.87 -10.07 4.72
N VAL A 81 7.61 -9.91 4.28
CA VAL A 81 7.32 -9.59 2.87
C VAL A 81 7.88 -8.21 2.49
N LEU A 82 7.75 -7.21 3.37
CA LEU A 82 8.38 -5.90 3.18
C LEU A 82 9.90 -6.02 2.98
N ASN A 83 10.59 -6.81 3.79
CA ASN A 83 12.02 -7.06 3.62
C ASN A 83 12.35 -7.59 2.22
N LEU A 84 11.62 -8.60 1.74
CA LEU A 84 11.87 -9.16 0.42
C LEU A 84 11.60 -8.13 -0.68
N LEU A 85 10.53 -7.35 -0.58
CA LEU A 85 10.26 -6.29 -1.56
C LEU A 85 11.37 -5.24 -1.60
N LEU A 86 11.94 -4.86 -0.46
CA LEU A 86 13.04 -3.89 -0.43
C LEU A 86 14.30 -4.45 -1.10
N GLN A 87 14.62 -5.72 -0.87
CA GLN A 87 15.76 -6.39 -1.52
C GLN A 87 15.58 -6.42 -3.04
N GLU A 88 14.38 -6.79 -3.49
CA GLU A 88 14.04 -6.98 -4.90
C GLU A 88 13.89 -5.64 -5.63
N ALA A 89 13.48 -4.58 -4.93
CA ALA A 89 13.51 -3.22 -5.46
C ALA A 89 14.93 -2.59 -5.47
N GLY A 90 15.95 -3.31 -4.98
CA GLY A 90 17.35 -2.90 -5.05
C GLY A 90 17.76 -1.88 -3.98
N TYR A 91 17.04 -1.78 -2.87
CA TYR A 91 17.37 -0.85 -1.79
C TYR A 91 18.73 -1.18 -1.18
N THR A 92 19.51 -0.16 -0.84
CA THR A 92 20.78 -0.36 -0.12
C THR A 92 20.57 -1.03 1.24
N ASP A 93 21.56 -1.78 1.73
CA ASP A 93 21.54 -2.38 3.07
C ASP A 93 21.24 -1.36 4.18
N ARG A 94 21.72 -0.12 3.99
CA ARG A 94 21.44 1.01 4.90
C ARG A 94 19.96 1.37 4.89
N ALA A 95 19.36 1.52 3.72
CA ALA A 95 17.94 1.83 3.59
C ALA A 95 17.06 0.68 4.10
N GLN A 96 17.39 -0.57 3.74
CA GLN A 96 16.70 -1.76 4.24
C GLN A 96 16.68 -1.77 5.78
N ARG A 97 17.83 -1.58 6.43
CA ARG A 97 17.91 -1.56 7.90
C ARG A 97 17.06 -0.44 8.50
N ARG A 98 17.15 0.78 7.96
CA ARG A 98 16.39 1.95 8.44
C ARG A 98 14.89 1.70 8.35
N ILE A 99 14.43 1.24 7.18
CA ILE A 99 13.02 1.00 6.89
C ILE A 99 12.48 -0.14 7.75
N LEU A 100 13.21 -1.25 7.87
CA LEU A 100 12.80 -2.40 8.67
C LEU A 100 12.78 -2.07 10.17
N ALA A 101 13.74 -1.29 10.66
CA ALA A 101 13.73 -0.80 12.03
C ALA A 101 12.54 0.15 12.28
N PHE A 102 12.22 1.03 11.33
CA PHE A 102 11.03 1.89 11.40
C PHE A 102 9.75 1.04 11.47
N PHE A 103 9.60 0.09 10.55
CA PHE A 103 8.45 -0.81 10.52
C PHE A 103 8.31 -1.59 11.83
N GLY A 104 9.36 -2.30 12.26
CA GLY A 104 9.33 -3.13 13.44
C GLY A 104 9.09 -2.33 14.73
N ARG A 105 9.74 -1.18 14.92
CA ARG A 105 9.62 -0.41 16.17
C ARG A 105 8.39 0.47 16.23
N SER A 106 7.98 1.04 15.10
CA SER A 106 6.99 2.14 15.07
C SER A 106 5.65 1.71 14.49
N ILE A 107 5.62 0.67 13.65
CA ILE A 107 4.42 0.26 12.91
C ILE A 107 3.83 -1.02 13.48
N ALA A 108 4.60 -2.11 13.53
CA ALA A 108 4.12 -3.43 13.92
C ALA A 108 3.35 -3.47 15.27
N PRO A 109 3.74 -2.73 16.33
CA PRO A 109 3.01 -2.71 17.60
C PRO A 109 1.62 -2.05 17.52
N HIS A 110 1.33 -1.32 16.44
CA HIS A 110 0.11 -0.54 16.22
C HIS A 110 -0.82 -1.17 15.16
N LEU A 111 -0.59 -2.43 14.79
CA LEU A 111 -1.42 -3.17 13.83
C LEU A 111 -2.46 -4.08 14.51
N GLY A 112 -2.78 -3.84 15.79
CA GLY A 112 -3.77 -4.61 16.52
C GLY A 112 -3.32 -6.04 16.84
N VAL A 113 -4.28 -6.88 17.18
CA VAL A 113 -4.04 -8.29 17.55
C VAL A 113 -3.66 -9.13 16.32
N ALA A 114 -2.97 -10.24 16.57
CA ALA A 114 -2.55 -11.18 15.54
C ALA A 114 -3.75 -11.82 14.83
N ASP A 115 -3.60 -12.16 13.54
CA ASP A 115 -4.60 -12.95 12.80
C ASP A 115 -4.47 -14.43 13.15
N GLU A 116 -5.06 -14.79 14.28
CA GLU A 116 -5.10 -16.15 14.77
C GLU A 116 -6.54 -16.69 14.73
N PRO A 117 -6.73 -18.00 14.51
CA PRO A 117 -8.06 -18.61 14.54
C PRO A 117 -8.83 -18.25 15.82
N GLY A 118 -10.01 -17.64 15.65
CA GLY A 118 -10.87 -17.22 16.75
C GLY A 118 -10.57 -15.85 17.36
N ALA A 119 -9.53 -15.15 16.89
CA ALA A 119 -9.25 -13.79 17.35
C ALA A 119 -10.36 -12.82 16.92
N GLN A 120 -10.90 -12.05 17.88
CA GLN A 120 -11.81 -10.94 17.59
C GLN A 120 -10.98 -9.73 17.13
N ARG A 121 -10.94 -9.50 15.82
CA ARG A 121 -10.18 -8.41 15.21
C ARG A 121 -11.03 -7.20 14.88
N TRP A 122 -10.40 -6.03 14.90
CA TRP A 122 -10.98 -4.81 14.35
C TRP A 122 -11.23 -4.99 12.85
N PRO A 123 -12.45 -4.74 12.33
CA PRO A 123 -12.75 -4.89 10.92
C PRO A 123 -12.24 -3.66 10.14
N SER A 124 -10.92 -3.52 10.06
CA SER A 124 -10.24 -2.47 9.31
C SER A 124 -10.74 -2.44 7.86
N PHE A 125 -10.92 -1.24 7.31
CA PHE A 125 -11.24 -1.04 5.89
C PHE A 125 -10.01 -1.09 4.98
N MET A 126 -8.80 -1.10 5.53
CA MET A 126 -7.56 -1.10 4.73
C MET A 126 -7.54 -2.24 3.72
N THR A 127 -8.04 -3.43 4.10
CA THR A 127 -8.14 -4.57 3.20
C THR A 127 -9.44 -5.36 3.45
N ASP A 128 -9.88 -6.12 2.44
CA ASP A 128 -11.12 -6.91 2.48
C ASP A 128 -11.10 -8.06 3.50
N ASN A 129 -9.94 -8.49 4.00
CA ASN A 129 -9.83 -9.46 5.10
C ASN A 129 -9.57 -8.79 6.46
N HIS A 130 -9.75 -7.47 6.53
CA HIS A 130 -9.59 -6.67 7.74
C HIS A 130 -8.17 -6.61 8.30
N ASN A 131 -7.15 -6.96 7.51
CA ASN A 131 -5.78 -6.65 7.89
C ASN A 131 -5.63 -5.11 7.91
N PRO A 132 -5.03 -4.53 8.97
CA PRO A 132 -4.87 -3.09 9.08
C PRO A 132 -3.62 -2.58 8.35
N ILE A 133 -3.15 -3.32 7.35
CA ILE A 133 -1.95 -2.98 6.58
C ILE A 133 -2.05 -3.47 5.14
N GLU A 134 -1.54 -2.66 4.23
CA GLU A 134 -1.39 -2.98 2.81
C GLU A 134 0.01 -2.54 2.33
N LEU A 135 0.73 -3.42 1.63
CA LEU A 135 2.00 -3.08 0.98
C LEU A 135 1.74 -2.60 -0.45
N SER A 136 2.64 -1.81 -1.04
CA SER A 136 2.56 -1.52 -2.47
C SER A 136 3.92 -1.41 -3.15
N TRP A 137 3.90 -1.69 -4.45
CA TRP A 137 5.05 -1.66 -5.34
C TRP A 137 4.77 -0.69 -6.50
N ASP A 138 5.47 0.44 -6.52
CA ASP A 138 5.44 1.39 -7.63
C ASP A 138 6.43 0.96 -8.69
N TRP A 139 5.91 0.58 -9.85
CA TRP A 139 6.73 0.12 -10.98
C TRP A 139 7.44 1.28 -11.69
N HIS A 140 7.01 2.53 -11.45
CA HIS A 140 7.41 3.73 -12.19
C HIS A 140 7.24 3.58 -13.71
N THR A 141 7.83 4.51 -14.46
CA THR A 141 7.97 4.46 -15.92
C THR A 141 9.46 4.56 -16.27
N GLY A 142 9.83 4.14 -17.49
CA GLY A 142 11.21 4.19 -17.97
C GLY A 142 12.15 3.28 -17.18
N LYS A 143 13.36 3.77 -16.87
CA LYS A 143 14.44 2.98 -16.22
C LYS A 143 14.52 3.16 -14.70
N LYS A 144 13.49 3.74 -14.09
CA LYS A 144 13.53 4.04 -12.66
C LYS A 144 13.25 2.78 -11.84
N ALA A 145 14.09 2.53 -10.84
CA ALA A 145 13.90 1.41 -9.93
C ALA A 145 12.57 1.51 -9.16
N PRO A 146 11.93 0.38 -8.82
CA PRO A 146 10.69 0.37 -8.09
C PRO A 146 10.76 1.07 -6.73
N THR A 147 9.63 1.58 -6.25
CA THR A 147 9.54 2.14 -4.89
C THR A 147 8.52 1.35 -4.07
N VAL A 148 8.96 0.86 -2.91
CA VAL A 148 8.10 0.16 -1.96
C VAL A 148 7.40 1.15 -1.06
N ARG A 149 6.15 0.88 -0.71
CA ARG A 149 5.37 1.66 0.26
C ARG A 149 4.54 0.73 1.11
N PHE A 150 3.99 1.25 2.19
CA PHE A 150 2.88 0.60 2.88
C PHE A 150 1.93 1.62 3.48
N SER A 151 0.69 1.18 3.69
CA SER A 151 -0.38 1.94 4.33
C SER A 151 -0.90 1.16 5.53
N ILE A 152 -1.31 1.85 6.59
CA ILE A 152 -1.86 1.25 7.81
C ILE A 152 -3.12 1.95 8.30
N GLU A 153 -3.99 1.19 8.95
CA GLU A 153 -4.89 1.71 9.97
C GLU A 153 -4.24 1.45 11.34
N PRO A 154 -4.02 2.45 12.19
CA PRO A 154 -3.61 2.18 13.56
C PRO A 154 -4.73 1.47 14.33
N VAL A 155 -4.44 0.28 14.85
CA VAL A 155 -5.40 -0.54 15.60
C VAL A 155 -4.86 -0.85 16.99
N GLY A 156 -5.68 -0.60 18.00
CA GLY A 156 -5.37 -0.91 19.38
C GLY A 156 -5.61 -2.38 19.73
N PRO A 157 -5.02 -2.91 20.81
CA PRO A 157 -5.20 -4.31 21.22
C PRO A 157 -6.62 -4.64 21.69
N TYR A 158 -7.44 -3.62 22.00
CA TYR A 158 -8.83 -3.78 22.46
C TYR A 158 -9.86 -3.30 21.42
N ALA A 159 -9.42 -2.94 20.22
CA ALA A 159 -10.28 -2.40 19.18
C ALA A 159 -11.37 -3.40 18.79
N GLY A 160 -12.63 -2.95 18.77
CA GLY A 160 -13.80 -3.78 18.46
C GLY A 160 -14.30 -4.65 19.62
N THR A 161 -13.65 -4.59 20.80
CA THR A 161 -14.12 -5.24 22.02
C THR A 161 -15.07 -4.32 22.80
N GLN A 162 -15.63 -4.81 23.91
CA GLN A 162 -16.44 -3.95 24.80
C GLN A 162 -15.64 -2.80 25.44
N VAL A 163 -14.31 -2.92 25.54
CA VAL A 163 -13.43 -1.91 26.15
C VAL A 163 -13.14 -0.75 25.20
N ASP A 164 -12.96 -1.04 23.90
CA ASP A 164 -12.75 -0.03 22.86
C ASP A 164 -13.52 -0.40 21.58
N PRO A 165 -14.87 -0.28 21.58
CA PRO A 165 -15.71 -0.79 20.51
C PRO A 165 -15.50 -0.07 19.18
N ASP A 166 -14.92 1.14 19.20
CA ASP A 166 -14.74 2.00 18.03
C ASP A 166 -13.26 2.34 17.75
N ASN A 167 -12.30 1.62 18.34
CA ASN A 167 -10.86 1.87 18.14
C ASN A 167 -10.45 3.34 18.42
N GLN A 168 -11.06 3.98 19.42
CA GLN A 168 -11.04 5.43 19.63
C GLN A 168 -9.64 5.95 20.03
N SER A 169 -8.83 5.09 20.64
CA SER A 169 -7.57 5.48 21.28
C SER A 169 -6.32 5.15 20.47
N ALA A 170 -6.44 4.37 19.40
CA ALA A 170 -5.28 3.84 18.67
C ALA A 170 -4.58 4.92 17.85
N ASP A 171 -5.33 5.73 17.12
CA ASP A 171 -4.81 6.82 16.31
C ASP A 171 -4.06 7.85 17.17
N ALA A 172 -4.68 8.36 18.24
CA ALA A 172 -4.06 9.32 19.14
C ALA A 172 -2.72 8.80 19.74
N ARG A 173 -2.63 7.50 20.03
CA ARG A 173 -1.37 6.86 20.46
C ARG A 173 -0.37 6.76 19.33
N PHE A 174 -0.79 6.37 18.14
CA PHE A 174 0.07 6.24 16.97
C PHE A 174 0.65 7.56 16.51
N ARG A 175 -0.11 8.66 16.53
CA ARG A 175 0.39 10.00 16.18
C ARG A 175 1.63 10.40 16.99
N LYS A 176 1.66 10.06 18.29
CA LYS A 176 2.84 10.31 19.15
C LYS A 176 4.08 9.57 18.65
N VAL A 177 3.90 8.30 18.24
CA VAL A 177 4.97 7.47 17.68
C VAL A 177 5.41 8.00 16.32
N MET A 178 4.46 8.31 15.44
CA MET A 178 4.72 8.85 14.10
C MET A 178 5.52 10.16 14.17
N MET A 179 5.15 11.09 15.05
CA MET A 179 5.88 12.35 15.24
C MET A 179 7.32 12.15 15.72
N GLN A 180 7.57 11.13 16.55
CA GLN A 180 8.92 10.80 17.00
C GLN A 180 9.75 10.13 15.89
N ALA A 181 9.10 9.27 15.09
CA ALA A 181 9.77 8.52 14.04
C ALA A 181 10.05 9.35 12.78
N LEU A 182 9.24 10.38 12.51
CA LEU A 182 9.31 11.25 11.33
C LEU A 182 9.41 12.73 11.75
N PRO A 183 10.53 13.18 12.31
CA PRO A 183 10.67 14.54 12.85
C PRO A 183 10.64 15.64 11.79
N SER A 184 10.90 15.31 10.52
CA SER A 184 10.86 16.22 9.37
C SER A 184 9.44 16.44 8.81
N MET A 185 8.45 15.74 9.36
CA MET A 185 7.06 15.80 8.92
C MET A 185 6.44 17.18 9.20
N ASP A 186 5.77 17.73 8.19
CA ASP A 186 4.97 18.95 8.37
C ASP A 186 3.55 18.59 8.80
N ARG A 187 3.03 19.34 9.77
CA ARG A 187 1.74 19.08 10.41
C ARG A 187 0.66 20.08 10.05
N GLU A 188 0.96 21.16 9.35
CA GLU A 188 0.02 22.26 9.17
C GLU A 188 -1.28 21.80 8.50
N TRP A 189 -1.19 21.08 7.38
CA TRP A 189 -2.37 20.48 6.75
C TRP A 189 -2.94 19.31 7.53
N PHE A 190 -2.12 18.53 8.23
CA PHE A 190 -2.64 17.44 9.06
C PHE A 190 -3.56 17.97 10.16
N ASP A 191 -3.10 18.95 10.93
CA ASP A 191 -3.84 19.55 12.03
C ASP A 191 -5.12 20.25 11.51
N HIS A 192 -5.04 20.89 10.34
CA HIS A 192 -6.21 21.47 9.67
C HIS A 192 -7.26 20.42 9.30
N PHE A 193 -6.89 19.39 8.53
CA PHE A 193 -7.86 18.41 8.04
C PHE A 193 -8.37 17.50 9.14
N ASP A 194 -7.54 17.18 10.13
CA ASP A 194 -7.95 16.47 11.33
C ASP A 194 -9.05 17.24 12.08
N HIS A 195 -8.87 18.54 12.26
CA HIS A 195 -9.87 19.39 12.90
C HIS A 195 -11.13 19.55 12.04
N ALA A 196 -10.97 19.89 10.76
CA ALA A 196 -12.09 20.17 9.86
C ALA A 196 -12.98 18.93 9.60
N LEU A 197 -12.39 17.73 9.62
CA LEU A 197 -13.08 16.46 9.40
C LEU A 197 -13.36 15.69 10.70
N ALA A 198 -13.03 16.24 11.87
CA ALA A 198 -13.42 15.66 13.15
C ALA A 198 -14.95 15.74 13.33
N PRO A 199 -15.63 14.62 13.62
CA PRO A 199 -17.06 14.62 13.87
C PRO A 199 -17.41 15.37 15.16
N ASP A 200 -18.58 16.01 15.19
CA ASP A 200 -19.01 16.80 16.36
C ASP A 200 -19.31 15.93 17.59
N MET A 201 -19.55 14.64 17.35
CA MET A 201 -19.78 13.63 18.36
C MET A 201 -18.80 12.47 18.16
N PRO A 202 -18.38 11.77 19.23
CA PRO A 202 -17.50 10.62 19.11
C PRO A 202 -18.00 9.62 18.06
N PRO A 203 -17.17 9.20 17.09
CA PRO A 203 -17.59 8.32 16.02
C PRO A 203 -17.96 6.95 16.59
N ARG A 204 -19.17 6.48 16.25
CA ARG A 204 -19.70 5.17 16.65
C ARG A 204 -20.18 4.36 15.46
N GLY A 205 -19.89 3.06 15.49
CA GLY A 205 -20.33 2.08 14.50
C GLY A 205 -19.67 2.29 13.15
N CYS A 206 -20.40 1.98 12.09
CA CYS A 206 -19.91 2.08 10.72
C CYS A 206 -20.46 3.31 9.99
N MET A 207 -19.64 3.86 9.09
CA MET A 207 -20.03 4.81 8.04
C MET A 207 -19.62 4.24 6.69
N GLU A 208 -20.49 4.41 5.70
CA GLU A 208 -20.35 3.83 4.34
C GLU A 208 -20.16 2.29 4.32
N GLY A 209 -20.34 1.59 5.45
CA GLY A 209 -20.11 0.15 5.58
C GLY A 209 -18.76 -0.25 6.19
N HIS A 210 -18.03 0.66 6.85
CA HIS A 210 -16.82 0.35 7.62
C HIS A 210 -16.70 1.24 8.86
N PRO A 211 -15.91 0.86 9.88
CA PRO A 211 -15.73 1.69 11.06
C PRO A 211 -14.43 2.50 11.07
N SER A 212 -13.56 2.38 10.07
CA SER A 212 -12.27 3.11 10.01
C SER A 212 -12.47 4.63 9.93
N LYS A 213 -11.54 5.39 10.55
CA LYS A 213 -11.60 6.87 10.64
C LYS A 213 -10.43 7.57 9.95
N ILE A 214 -9.25 6.93 9.95
CA ILE A 214 -8.02 7.50 9.43
C ILE A 214 -7.05 6.39 9.04
N PHE A 215 -6.35 6.56 7.92
CA PHE A 215 -5.19 5.76 7.56
C PHE A 215 -3.95 6.62 7.44
N TYR A 216 -2.80 5.95 7.49
CA TYR A 216 -1.49 6.53 7.22
C TYR A 216 -0.79 5.74 6.13
N ALA A 217 0.02 6.39 5.30
CA ALA A 217 0.89 5.69 4.37
C ALA A 217 2.31 6.26 4.39
N PHE A 218 3.26 5.42 3.98
CA PHE A 218 4.68 5.71 4.06
C PHE A 218 5.34 5.39 2.73
N ASP A 219 5.78 6.43 2.03
CA ASP A 219 6.61 6.29 0.83
C ASP A 219 8.06 6.11 1.27
N LEU A 220 8.66 4.98 0.92
CA LEU A 220 9.99 4.59 1.39
C LEU A 220 11.03 4.91 0.32
N SER A 221 11.92 5.86 0.57
CA SER A 221 13.05 6.15 -0.34
C SER A 221 14.36 5.58 0.22
N GLU A 222 15.46 5.69 -0.52
CA GLU A 222 16.80 5.35 -0.01
C GLU A 222 17.13 6.16 1.26
N GLU A 223 16.84 7.46 1.24
CA GLU A 223 17.32 8.40 2.24
C GLU A 223 16.31 8.65 3.36
N ASP A 224 15.03 8.79 3.02
CA ASP A 224 13.98 9.21 3.96
C ASP A 224 12.65 8.44 3.77
N THR A 225 11.70 8.69 4.65
CA THR A 225 10.33 8.18 4.62
C THR A 225 9.34 9.34 4.62
N THR A 226 8.50 9.45 3.59
CA THR A 226 7.48 10.49 3.52
C THR A 226 6.12 9.95 3.98
N GLY A 227 5.58 10.55 5.04
CA GLY A 227 4.25 10.22 5.57
C GLY A 227 3.10 10.82 4.76
N LYS A 228 1.95 10.16 4.80
CA LYS A 228 0.67 10.60 4.26
C LYS A 228 -0.43 10.28 5.27
N ALA A 229 -1.49 11.08 5.29
CA ALA A 229 -2.70 10.80 6.06
C ALA A 229 -3.91 10.75 5.14
N TYR A 230 -4.87 9.88 5.47
CA TYR A 230 -6.12 9.66 4.74
C TYR A 230 -7.27 9.80 5.71
N PHE A 231 -8.12 10.80 5.53
CA PHE A 231 -9.24 11.13 6.39
C PHE A 231 -10.55 10.63 5.79
N PHE A 232 -11.38 9.98 6.60
CA PHE A 232 -12.70 9.51 6.19
C PHE A 232 -13.77 10.55 6.57
N PRO A 233 -14.51 11.12 5.59
CA PRO A 233 -15.46 12.20 5.86
C PRO A 233 -16.79 11.72 6.47
N GLY A 234 -17.12 10.43 6.37
CA GLY A 234 -18.46 9.92 6.67
C GLY A 234 -18.98 10.24 8.07
N PHE A 235 -18.13 10.16 9.10
CA PHE A 235 -18.55 10.48 10.47
C PHE A 235 -18.86 11.97 10.63
N LYS A 236 -18.07 12.87 10.02
CA LYS A 236 -18.35 14.31 10.00
C LYS A 236 -19.65 14.59 9.27
N ALA A 237 -19.77 14.08 8.06
CA ALA A 237 -20.94 14.21 7.20
C ALA A 237 -22.24 13.80 7.93
N ARG A 238 -22.23 12.66 8.63
CA ARG A 238 -23.35 12.22 9.47
C ARG A 238 -23.65 13.21 10.59
N SER A 239 -22.63 13.66 11.34
CA SER A 239 -22.84 14.56 12.49
C SER A 239 -23.39 15.92 12.08
N THR A 240 -23.03 16.41 10.89
CA THR A 240 -23.45 17.73 10.38
C THR A 240 -24.59 17.67 9.37
N GLN A 241 -25.18 16.49 9.11
CA GLN A 241 -26.22 16.26 8.11
C GLN A 241 -25.86 16.79 6.71
N GLN A 242 -24.61 16.61 6.32
CA GLN A 242 -24.08 17.00 5.00
C GLN A 242 -23.65 15.77 4.22
N THR A 243 -23.45 15.91 2.91
CA THR A 243 -22.82 14.87 2.10
C THR A 243 -21.31 14.85 2.35
N ASN A 244 -20.67 13.71 2.06
CA ASN A 244 -19.21 13.61 2.11
C ASN A 244 -18.53 14.66 1.21
N LEU A 245 -19.06 14.90 0.01
CA LEU A 245 -18.51 15.90 -0.89
C LEU A 245 -18.60 17.30 -0.28
N GLN A 246 -19.71 17.67 0.37
CA GLN A 246 -19.87 18.98 1.03
C GLN A 246 -18.85 19.19 2.15
N VAL A 247 -18.67 18.21 3.04
CA VAL A 247 -17.71 18.35 4.15
C VAL A 247 -16.26 18.38 3.65
N LEU A 248 -15.93 17.57 2.65
CA LEU A 248 -14.61 17.60 2.00
C LEU A 248 -14.35 18.94 1.32
N ALA A 249 -15.33 19.46 0.60
CA ALA A 249 -15.22 20.73 -0.11
C ALA A 249 -15.05 21.91 0.85
N HIS A 250 -15.78 21.91 1.98
CA HIS A 250 -15.59 22.90 3.04
C HIS A 250 -14.19 22.80 3.67
N ALA A 251 -13.73 21.60 4.00
CA ALA A 251 -12.40 21.39 4.57
C ALA A 251 -11.28 21.84 3.62
N ILE A 252 -11.42 21.59 2.30
CA ILE A 252 -10.44 22.04 1.29
C ILE A 252 -10.41 23.56 1.17
N ARG A 253 -11.57 24.22 1.05
CA ARG A 253 -11.67 25.68 0.87
C ARG A 253 -11.18 26.48 2.07
N THR A 254 -11.20 25.88 3.25
CA THR A 254 -10.72 26.50 4.50
C THR A 254 -9.26 26.17 4.81
N ALA A 255 -8.61 25.31 4.03
CA ALA A 255 -7.23 24.91 4.27
C ALA A 255 -6.24 26.05 3.99
N PRO A 256 -5.10 26.09 4.71
CA PRO A 256 -4.00 27.00 4.38
C PRO A 256 -3.59 26.87 2.91
N HIS A 257 -3.40 28.03 2.25
CA HIS A 257 -3.10 28.16 0.81
C HIS A 257 -4.25 27.83 -0.16
N CYS A 258 -5.43 27.47 0.34
CA CYS A 258 -6.63 27.15 -0.47
C CYS A 258 -7.77 28.17 -0.35
N THR A 259 -7.62 29.21 0.49
CA THR A 259 -8.66 30.23 0.73
C THR A 259 -8.92 31.15 -0.46
N ASP A 260 -7.97 31.23 -1.38
CA ASP A 260 -8.14 31.87 -2.68
C ASP A 260 -8.75 30.86 -3.66
N ASN A 261 -10.05 31.03 -3.95
CA ASN A 261 -10.80 30.13 -4.82
C ASN A 261 -10.22 30.04 -6.24
N GLU A 262 -9.49 31.06 -6.71
CA GLU A 262 -8.84 31.01 -8.04
C GLU A 262 -7.77 29.92 -8.09
N LYS A 263 -7.18 29.55 -6.95
CA LYS A 263 -6.21 28.44 -6.83
C LYS A 263 -6.85 27.06 -6.81
N LEU A 264 -8.18 26.97 -6.79
CA LEU A 264 -8.92 25.71 -6.73
C LEU A 264 -9.57 25.34 -8.08
N GLY A 265 -9.01 25.81 -9.20
CA GLY A 265 -9.50 25.47 -10.55
C GLY A 265 -9.60 23.97 -10.81
N ALA A 266 -8.54 23.21 -10.49
CA ALA A 266 -8.55 21.75 -10.59
C ALA A 266 -9.64 21.08 -9.74
N PHE A 267 -9.88 21.57 -8.52
CA PHE A 267 -10.95 21.07 -7.65
C PHE A 267 -12.33 21.41 -8.19
N SER A 268 -12.51 22.61 -8.74
CA SER A 268 -13.77 23.05 -9.35
C SER A 268 -14.17 22.18 -10.53
N ILE A 269 -13.20 21.71 -11.35
CA ILE A 269 -13.46 20.73 -12.41
C ILE A 269 -14.06 19.44 -11.83
N PHE A 270 -13.50 18.92 -10.74
CA PHE A 270 -13.99 17.71 -10.09
C PHE A 270 -15.37 17.92 -9.46
N GLU A 271 -15.59 19.01 -8.74
CA GLU A 271 -16.88 19.30 -8.10
C GLU A 271 -18.00 19.44 -9.15
N ASN A 272 -17.73 20.17 -10.24
CA ASN A 272 -18.66 20.29 -11.37
C ASN A 272 -18.91 18.96 -12.08
N PHE A 273 -17.92 18.07 -12.14
CA PHE A 273 -18.11 16.72 -12.67
C PHE A 273 -18.99 15.88 -11.73
N ALA A 274 -18.70 15.88 -10.43
CA ALA A 274 -19.42 15.09 -9.44
C ALA A 274 -20.88 15.52 -9.25
N GLN A 275 -21.21 16.79 -9.54
CA GLN A 275 -22.56 17.34 -9.46
C GLN A 275 -23.34 17.29 -10.78
N ASP A 276 -22.70 16.92 -11.88
CA ASP A 276 -23.35 16.80 -13.19
C ASP A 276 -24.37 15.64 -13.17
N PRO A 277 -25.64 15.85 -13.54
CA PRO A 277 -26.64 14.77 -13.63
C PRO A 277 -26.26 13.63 -14.59
N ALA A 278 -25.35 13.87 -15.55
CA ALA A 278 -24.82 12.86 -16.46
C ALA A 278 -23.70 12.01 -15.83
N THR A 279 -23.18 12.40 -14.66
CA THR A 279 -22.19 11.62 -13.92
C THR A 279 -22.91 10.62 -13.02
N PRO A 280 -22.54 9.32 -13.07
CA PRO A 280 -23.13 8.35 -12.15
C PRO A 280 -22.78 8.69 -10.70
N PRO A 281 -23.60 8.28 -9.71
CA PRO A 281 -23.35 8.60 -8.31
C PRO A 281 -21.94 8.20 -7.87
N LEU A 282 -21.24 9.15 -7.26
CA LEU A 282 -19.88 8.97 -6.77
C LEU A 282 -19.89 8.78 -5.24
N GLU A 283 -19.30 7.67 -4.79
CA GLU A 283 -19.10 7.38 -3.37
C GLU A 283 -17.76 8.00 -2.93
N MET A 284 -17.79 9.08 -2.15
CA MET A 284 -16.58 9.73 -1.66
C MET A 284 -16.02 8.96 -0.45
N ASP A 285 -14.92 8.22 -0.66
CA ASP A 285 -14.31 7.36 0.36
C ASP A 285 -13.39 8.15 1.31
N MET A 286 -12.43 8.93 0.79
CA MET A 286 -11.38 9.56 1.60
C MET A 286 -10.80 10.84 1.01
N LEU A 287 -10.21 11.69 1.85
CA LEU A 287 -9.25 12.73 1.45
C LEU A 287 -7.86 12.36 1.94
N ALA A 288 -6.85 12.43 1.08
CA ALA A 288 -5.47 12.21 1.46
C ALA A 288 -4.59 13.44 1.23
N ILE A 289 -3.59 13.59 2.10
CA ILE A 289 -2.55 14.60 2.03
C ILE A 289 -1.16 13.98 2.17
N ASP A 290 -0.16 14.66 1.61
CA ASP A 290 1.24 14.37 1.92
C ASP A 290 1.64 15.19 3.17
N LEU A 291 2.33 14.58 4.14
CA LEU A 291 2.72 15.23 5.41
C LEU A 291 4.04 16.01 5.26
N VAL A 292 4.02 16.92 4.28
CA VAL A 292 5.08 17.86 3.90
C VAL A 292 4.49 19.26 3.86
N ARG A 293 5.34 20.28 3.69
CA ARG A 293 4.90 21.69 3.62
C ARG A 293 3.68 21.82 2.71
N PRO A 294 2.63 22.56 3.11
CA PRO A 294 1.42 22.75 2.30
C PRO A 294 1.66 23.10 0.82
N ALA A 295 2.61 24.00 0.55
CA ALA A 295 2.97 24.40 -0.82
C ALA A 295 3.50 23.22 -1.68
N ASP A 296 4.12 22.23 -1.04
CA ASP A 296 4.67 21.02 -1.67
C ASP A 296 3.76 19.80 -1.54
N SER A 297 2.61 19.92 -0.86
CA SER A 297 1.67 18.83 -0.61
C SER A 297 0.51 18.82 -1.63
N ARG A 298 -0.08 17.63 -1.81
CA ARG A 298 -1.18 17.39 -2.75
C ARG A 298 -2.43 16.99 -2.00
N LEU A 299 -3.56 17.49 -2.48
CA LEU A 299 -4.88 17.04 -2.06
C LEU A 299 -5.34 15.92 -2.99
N LYS A 300 -5.79 14.80 -2.42
CA LYS A 300 -6.27 13.65 -3.19
C LYS A 300 -7.63 13.21 -2.68
N ILE A 301 -8.65 13.30 -3.51
CA ILE A 301 -10.00 12.86 -3.16
C ILE A 301 -10.19 11.49 -3.79
N TYR A 302 -10.41 10.50 -2.95
CA TYR A 302 -10.71 9.13 -3.32
C TYR A 302 -12.21 8.97 -3.43
N PHE A 303 -12.64 8.46 -4.58
CA PHE A 303 -14.05 8.24 -4.85
C PHE A 303 -14.25 6.97 -5.68
N ARG A 304 -15.41 6.36 -5.54
CA ARG A 304 -15.76 5.10 -6.20
C ARG A 304 -17.02 5.27 -7.03
N THR A 305 -17.06 4.57 -8.15
CA THR A 305 -18.29 4.33 -8.90
C THR A 305 -18.56 2.83 -8.95
N ARG A 306 -19.84 2.45 -8.98
CA ARG A 306 -20.28 1.07 -9.17
C ARG A 306 -20.35 0.67 -10.64
N GLU A 307 -20.16 1.62 -11.55
CA GLU A 307 -20.04 1.36 -12.99
C GLU A 307 -18.65 0.81 -13.34
N THR A 308 -18.59 -0.46 -13.76
CA THR A 308 -17.34 -1.22 -13.94
C THR A 308 -16.94 -1.45 -15.40
N SER A 309 -17.62 -0.84 -16.36
CA SER A 309 -17.24 -0.93 -17.77
C SER A 309 -15.98 -0.10 -18.07
N PHE A 310 -15.24 -0.42 -19.13
CA PHE A 310 -14.09 0.38 -19.53
C PHE A 310 -14.51 1.78 -20.02
N ALA A 311 -15.70 1.90 -20.61
CA ALA A 311 -16.31 3.18 -20.95
C ALA A 311 -16.48 4.09 -19.71
N SER A 312 -16.94 3.54 -18.58
CA SER A 312 -16.97 4.24 -17.29
C SER A 312 -15.58 4.67 -16.84
N VAL A 313 -14.57 3.80 -16.97
CA VAL A 313 -13.17 4.15 -16.68
C VAL A 313 -12.71 5.35 -17.52
N ARG A 314 -12.99 5.37 -18.82
CA ARG A 314 -12.69 6.52 -19.68
C ARG A 314 -13.42 7.80 -19.24
N GLN A 315 -14.70 7.70 -18.87
CA GLN A 315 -15.48 8.83 -18.38
C GLN A 315 -14.84 9.42 -17.10
N MET A 316 -14.50 8.58 -16.13
CA MET A 316 -13.90 9.02 -14.86
C MET A 316 -12.50 9.62 -15.06
N MET A 317 -11.65 8.96 -15.86
CA MET A 317 -10.28 9.42 -16.14
C MET A 317 -10.23 10.76 -16.90
N THR A 318 -11.28 11.09 -17.66
CA THR A 318 -11.41 12.37 -18.39
C THR A 318 -12.28 13.40 -17.66
N MET A 319 -12.82 13.05 -16.48
CA MET A 319 -13.84 13.83 -15.76
C MET A 319 -15.00 14.23 -16.67
N GLY A 320 -15.51 13.26 -17.45
CA GLY A 320 -16.55 13.47 -18.44
C GLY A 320 -16.10 14.44 -19.53
N ASN A 321 -14.93 14.19 -20.13
CA ASN A 321 -14.31 15.02 -21.16
C ASN A 321 -13.88 16.44 -20.75
N ARG A 322 -13.93 16.80 -19.47
CA ARG A 322 -13.45 18.10 -18.96
C ARG A 322 -11.92 18.21 -18.99
N ILE A 323 -11.23 17.07 -18.98
CA ILE A 323 -9.77 16.98 -19.09
C ILE A 323 -9.43 16.26 -20.39
N ARG A 324 -8.63 16.90 -21.24
CA ARG A 324 -8.22 16.36 -22.54
C ARG A 324 -6.76 16.71 -22.81
N SER A 325 -6.00 15.72 -23.24
CA SER A 325 -4.65 15.93 -23.79
C SER A 325 -4.27 14.75 -24.69
N PRO A 326 -3.33 14.94 -25.64
CA PRO A 326 -2.83 13.84 -26.45
C PRO A 326 -2.23 12.70 -25.62
N SER A 327 -1.56 13.05 -24.50
CA SER A 327 -1.02 12.07 -23.56
C SER A 327 -2.12 11.29 -22.86
N LEU A 328 -3.21 11.93 -22.44
CA LEU A 328 -4.35 11.24 -21.84
C LEU A 328 -4.99 10.24 -22.81
N GLU A 329 -5.22 10.63 -24.07
CA GLU A 329 -5.78 9.70 -25.06
C GLU A 329 -4.86 8.51 -25.37
N ALA A 330 -3.55 8.76 -25.49
CA ALA A 330 -2.57 7.68 -25.62
C ALA A 330 -2.56 6.76 -24.39
N GLY A 331 -2.57 7.35 -23.20
CA GLY A 331 -2.64 6.64 -21.93
C GLY A 331 -3.91 5.82 -21.76
N LEU A 332 -5.07 6.30 -22.20
CA LEU A 332 -6.30 5.52 -22.16
C LEU A 332 -6.25 4.29 -23.07
N ARG A 333 -5.58 4.36 -24.23
CA ARG A 333 -5.34 3.17 -25.07
C ARG A 333 -4.41 2.18 -24.39
N ASN A 334 -3.37 2.66 -23.72
CA ASN A 334 -2.46 1.80 -22.96
C ASN A 334 -3.17 1.20 -21.73
N LEU A 335 -4.02 1.97 -21.06
CA LEU A 335 -4.83 1.51 -19.93
C LEU A 335 -5.80 0.42 -20.37
N ARG A 336 -6.38 0.51 -21.57
CA ARG A 336 -7.22 -0.56 -22.14
C ARG A 336 -6.44 -1.86 -22.30
N LYS A 337 -5.22 -1.80 -22.84
CA LYS A 337 -4.36 -3.00 -22.98
C LYS A 337 -4.04 -3.64 -21.62
N LEU A 338 -3.70 -2.81 -20.63
CA LEU A 338 -3.44 -3.29 -19.28
C LEU A 338 -4.69 -3.89 -18.63
N TRP A 339 -5.84 -3.24 -18.77
CA TRP A 339 -7.15 -3.73 -18.32
C TRP A 339 -7.47 -5.12 -18.90
N ASP A 340 -7.29 -5.28 -20.21
CA ASP A 340 -7.51 -6.54 -20.91
C ASP A 340 -6.61 -7.65 -20.37
N GLY A 341 -5.32 -7.35 -20.20
CA GLY A 341 -4.35 -8.28 -19.63
C GLY A 341 -4.70 -8.68 -18.20
N LEU A 342 -4.96 -7.71 -17.33
CA LEU A 342 -5.22 -7.94 -15.90
C LEU A 342 -6.52 -8.72 -15.64
N LEU A 343 -7.57 -8.40 -16.40
CA LEU A 343 -8.93 -8.88 -16.12
C LEU A 343 -9.45 -9.91 -17.14
N ALA A 344 -8.57 -10.34 -18.06
CA ALA A 344 -8.91 -11.24 -19.16
C ALA A 344 -10.09 -10.72 -20.02
N GLN A 345 -10.04 -9.43 -20.39
CA GLN A 345 -11.12 -8.73 -21.11
C GLN A 345 -10.80 -8.46 -22.59
N THR A 346 -9.79 -9.13 -23.15
CA THR A 346 -9.44 -8.99 -24.57
C THR A 346 -10.64 -9.22 -25.48
N GLY A 347 -10.95 -8.25 -26.34
CA GLY A 347 -12.06 -8.34 -27.31
C GLY A 347 -13.45 -8.02 -26.73
N VAL A 348 -13.56 -7.75 -25.42
CA VAL A 348 -14.82 -7.34 -24.79
C VAL A 348 -15.10 -5.85 -25.11
N PRO A 349 -16.31 -5.47 -25.55
CA PRO A 349 -16.66 -4.06 -25.82
C PRO A 349 -16.51 -3.16 -24.57
N ASP A 350 -16.14 -1.89 -24.78
CA ASP A 350 -15.86 -0.92 -23.70
C ASP A 350 -17.07 -0.73 -22.76
N GLU A 351 -18.28 -0.87 -23.28
CA GLU A 351 -19.57 -0.64 -22.63
C GLU A 351 -19.99 -1.81 -21.75
N THR A 352 -19.33 -2.97 -21.89
CA THR A 352 -19.70 -4.18 -21.15
C THR A 352 -19.17 -4.07 -19.72
N PRO A 353 -20.04 -4.10 -18.69
CA PRO A 353 -19.57 -4.08 -17.31
C PRO A 353 -18.84 -5.37 -16.96
N LEU A 354 -17.92 -5.30 -16.00
CA LEU A 354 -17.36 -6.51 -15.38
C LEU A 354 -18.47 -7.32 -14.70
N PRO A 355 -18.26 -8.64 -14.46
CA PRO A 355 -19.23 -9.45 -13.72
C PRO A 355 -19.66 -8.79 -12.42
N ALA A 356 -20.93 -8.96 -12.02
CA ALA A 356 -21.43 -8.33 -10.80
C ALA A 356 -20.64 -8.80 -9.57
N ALA A 357 -20.17 -7.85 -8.75
CA ALA A 357 -19.56 -8.12 -7.45
C ALA A 357 -20.35 -7.41 -6.36
N HIS A 358 -20.85 -8.16 -5.39
CA HIS A 358 -21.67 -7.63 -4.29
C HIS A 358 -20.84 -7.10 -3.11
N HIS A 359 -19.51 -7.12 -3.22
CA HIS A 359 -18.62 -6.60 -2.20
C HIS A 359 -18.51 -5.07 -2.28
N ARG A 360 -18.38 -4.37 -1.14
CA ARG A 360 -18.27 -2.91 -1.08
C ARG A 360 -17.15 -2.37 -1.99
N THR A 361 -16.00 -3.03 -1.98
CA THR A 361 -14.80 -2.64 -2.76
C THR A 361 -14.81 -3.14 -4.20
N GLY A 362 -15.92 -3.74 -4.67
CA GLY A 362 -16.11 -4.21 -6.04
C GLY A 362 -16.28 -3.09 -7.07
N GLY A 363 -16.74 -1.90 -6.67
CA GLY A 363 -16.74 -0.73 -7.58
C GLY A 363 -15.32 -0.28 -7.95
N ILE A 364 -15.16 0.44 -9.06
CA ILE A 364 -13.85 0.97 -9.46
C ILE A 364 -13.52 2.20 -8.61
N LEU A 365 -12.36 2.18 -7.95
CA LEU A 365 -11.86 3.28 -7.14
C LEU A 365 -11.02 4.22 -8.02
N TYR A 366 -11.11 5.51 -7.73
CA TYR A 366 -10.30 6.54 -8.34
C TYR A 366 -9.74 7.44 -7.24
N ASN A 367 -8.65 8.12 -7.55
CA ASN A 367 -8.44 9.43 -6.96
C ASN A 367 -8.33 10.48 -8.05
N MET A 368 -8.81 11.67 -7.73
CA MET A 368 -8.29 12.89 -8.33
C MET A 368 -7.19 13.41 -7.41
N GLU A 369 -6.13 14.02 -7.97
CA GLU A 369 -5.11 14.73 -7.21
C GLU A 369 -4.83 16.11 -7.81
N PHE A 370 -4.61 17.11 -6.95
CA PHE A 370 -4.16 18.43 -7.39
C PHE A 370 -3.31 19.12 -6.33
N ARG A 371 -2.62 20.17 -6.77
CA ARG A 371 -1.99 21.17 -5.90
C ARG A 371 -2.76 22.49 -6.03
N PRO A 372 -2.86 23.32 -4.98
CA PRO A 372 -3.36 24.68 -5.14
C PRO A 372 -2.62 25.41 -6.28
N GLY A 373 -3.36 26.05 -7.18
CA GLY A 373 -2.85 26.67 -8.40
C GLY A 373 -2.81 25.76 -9.64
N SER A 374 -3.14 24.47 -9.51
CA SER A 374 -3.25 23.59 -10.68
C SER A 374 -4.49 23.92 -11.50
N THR A 375 -4.34 23.97 -12.83
CA THR A 375 -5.43 24.25 -13.77
C THR A 375 -6.30 23.04 -14.08
N ALA A 376 -5.77 21.83 -13.90
CA ALA A 376 -6.49 20.57 -14.05
C ALA A 376 -6.00 19.55 -13.01
N PRO A 377 -6.87 18.64 -12.53
CA PRO A 377 -6.44 17.56 -11.65
C PRO A 377 -5.82 16.43 -12.48
N ASN A 378 -4.97 15.63 -11.84
CA ASN A 378 -4.59 14.32 -12.37
C ASN A 378 -5.56 13.27 -11.82
N VAL A 379 -5.93 12.29 -12.63
CA VAL A 379 -6.83 11.19 -12.23
C VAL A 379 -6.06 9.88 -12.25
N LYS A 380 -6.24 9.08 -11.20
CA LYS A 380 -5.69 7.74 -11.07
C LYS A 380 -6.82 6.75 -10.86
N VAL A 381 -6.85 5.69 -11.65
CA VAL A 381 -7.76 4.56 -11.46
C VAL A 381 -7.11 3.51 -10.58
N TYR A 382 -7.90 2.78 -9.80
CA TYR A 382 -7.53 1.64 -8.96
C TYR A 382 -8.42 0.47 -9.37
N ILE A 383 -7.86 -0.43 -10.19
CA ILE A 383 -8.56 -1.60 -10.73
C ILE A 383 -8.65 -2.65 -9.61
N PRO A 384 -9.85 -3.07 -9.16
CA PRO A 384 -10.03 -4.04 -8.07
C PRO A 384 -9.69 -5.47 -8.51
N ALA A 385 -8.39 -5.77 -8.62
CA ALA A 385 -7.88 -7.05 -9.07
C ALA A 385 -8.43 -8.23 -8.24
N ARG A 386 -8.59 -8.04 -6.93
CA ARG A 386 -9.17 -9.03 -6.01
C ARG A 386 -10.54 -9.55 -6.45
N HIS A 387 -11.36 -8.70 -7.04
CA HIS A 387 -12.75 -9.01 -7.40
C HIS A 387 -12.87 -9.56 -8.81
N TYR A 388 -11.94 -9.22 -9.71
CA TYR A 388 -12.15 -9.44 -11.15
C TYR A 388 -11.03 -10.17 -11.88
N ALA A 389 -9.79 -10.12 -11.39
CA ALA A 389 -8.70 -10.84 -12.04
C ALA A 389 -8.87 -12.36 -11.87
N PRO A 390 -8.54 -13.21 -12.84
CA PRO A 390 -8.64 -14.66 -12.73
C PRO A 390 -7.99 -15.22 -11.45
N SER A 391 -6.74 -14.85 -11.18
CA SER A 391 -5.96 -15.24 -9.99
C SER A 391 -4.85 -14.23 -9.70
N ASP A 392 -4.23 -14.32 -8.53
CA ASP A 392 -3.05 -13.52 -8.18
C ASP A 392 -1.87 -13.80 -9.13
N TRP A 393 -1.67 -15.05 -9.55
CA TRP A 393 -0.65 -15.42 -10.52
C TRP A 393 -0.92 -14.83 -11.91
N HIS A 394 -2.19 -14.75 -12.31
CA HIS A 394 -2.59 -14.09 -13.54
C HIS A 394 -2.25 -12.60 -13.50
N VAL A 395 -2.53 -11.91 -12.39
CA VAL A 395 -2.16 -10.50 -12.19
C VAL A 395 -0.65 -10.32 -12.36
N VAL A 396 0.15 -11.15 -11.70
CA VAL A 396 1.63 -11.11 -11.80
C VAL A 396 2.11 -11.31 -13.23
N SER A 397 1.55 -12.28 -13.93
CA SER A 397 1.92 -12.60 -15.30
C SER A 397 1.55 -11.47 -16.26
N ALA A 398 0.35 -10.91 -16.12
CA ALA A 398 -0.13 -9.79 -16.93
C ALA A 398 0.67 -8.50 -16.69
N LEU A 399 1.04 -8.22 -15.44
CA LEU A 399 1.92 -7.09 -15.10
C LEU A 399 3.31 -7.27 -15.69
N ASN A 400 3.92 -8.46 -15.54
CA ASN A 400 5.22 -8.74 -16.12
C ASN A 400 5.20 -8.58 -17.66
N GLU A 401 4.17 -9.07 -18.33
CA GLU A 401 4.04 -8.91 -19.78
C GLU A 401 3.84 -7.44 -20.18
N TYR A 402 2.98 -6.71 -19.48
CA TYR A 402 2.76 -5.29 -19.76
C TYR A 402 4.01 -4.44 -19.51
N MET A 403 4.75 -4.74 -18.44
CA MET A 403 5.94 -3.98 -18.08
C MET A 403 7.15 -4.35 -18.94
N TYR A 404 7.39 -5.64 -19.19
CA TYR A 404 8.66 -6.15 -19.70
C TYR A 404 8.55 -7.09 -20.91
N GLY A 405 7.34 -7.35 -21.40
CA GLY A 405 7.12 -8.17 -22.60
C GLY A 405 7.72 -7.56 -23.86
N LEU A 406 7.52 -8.21 -25.00
CA LEU A 406 8.10 -7.79 -26.29
C LEU A 406 7.75 -6.33 -26.66
N HIS A 407 6.58 -5.88 -26.22
CA HIS A 407 6.08 -4.52 -26.40
C HIS A 407 5.82 -3.83 -25.05
N GLY A 408 6.55 -4.26 -24.01
CA GLY A 408 6.42 -3.75 -22.66
C GLY A 408 6.85 -2.28 -22.54
N GLN A 409 6.33 -1.61 -21.51
CA GLN A 409 6.61 -0.19 -21.26
C GLN A 409 8.04 0.07 -20.76
N SER A 410 8.76 -0.95 -20.32
CA SER A 410 10.05 -0.84 -19.65
C SER A 410 10.98 -1.97 -20.05
N GLU A 411 12.28 -1.71 -19.95
CA GLU A 411 13.28 -2.77 -20.17
C GLU A 411 13.20 -3.79 -19.02
N PRO A 412 13.36 -5.09 -19.30
CA PRO A 412 13.45 -6.10 -18.25
C PRO A 412 14.56 -5.75 -17.24
N PRO A 413 14.32 -5.90 -15.93
CA PRO A 413 15.33 -5.60 -14.93
C PRO A 413 16.51 -6.58 -15.02
N SER A 414 17.72 -6.10 -14.72
CA SER A 414 18.95 -6.90 -14.78
C SER A 414 19.08 -7.91 -13.63
N ILE A 415 18.28 -7.74 -12.59
CA ILE A 415 18.22 -8.59 -11.40
C ILE A 415 16.75 -8.78 -11.07
N ARG A 416 16.41 -10.01 -10.65
CA ARG A 416 15.19 -10.52 -10.00
C ARG A 416 13.90 -9.69 -10.01
N THR A 417 12.78 -10.38 -10.18
CA THR A 417 11.48 -9.76 -10.48
C THR A 417 10.51 -9.79 -9.29
N TYR A 418 9.55 -8.86 -9.26
CA TYR A 418 8.37 -8.89 -8.37
C TYR A 418 7.70 -10.28 -8.30
N SER A 419 7.72 -11.03 -9.41
CA SER A 419 7.18 -12.40 -9.45
C SER A 419 7.99 -13.42 -8.64
N GLU A 420 9.30 -13.24 -8.51
CA GLU A 420 10.16 -14.09 -7.67
C GLU A 420 9.87 -13.87 -6.19
N THR A 421 9.66 -12.62 -5.76
CA THR A 421 9.23 -12.31 -4.39
C THR A 421 7.99 -13.11 -4.02
N LEU A 422 6.97 -13.07 -4.88
CA LEU A 422 5.70 -13.75 -4.60
C LEU A 422 5.84 -15.26 -4.59
N ARG A 423 6.63 -15.85 -5.50
CA ARG A 423 6.91 -17.29 -5.50
C ARG A 423 7.74 -17.74 -4.29
N GLN A 424 8.60 -16.87 -3.76
CA GLN A 424 9.39 -17.18 -2.56
C GLN A 424 8.53 -17.20 -1.30
N VAL A 425 7.50 -16.36 -1.24
CA VAL A 425 6.65 -16.20 -0.05
C VAL A 425 5.44 -17.12 -0.07
N PHE A 426 4.74 -17.25 -1.19
CA PHE A 426 3.41 -17.86 -1.27
C PHE A 426 3.44 -19.22 -1.97
N THR A 427 2.55 -20.14 -1.56
CA THR A 427 2.45 -21.44 -2.24
C THR A 427 1.97 -21.27 -3.69
N PRO A 428 2.36 -22.16 -4.62
CA PRO A 428 1.83 -22.15 -5.98
C PRO A 428 0.29 -22.18 -6.03
N ASP A 429 -0.34 -22.99 -5.18
CA ASP A 429 -1.79 -23.11 -5.10
C ASP A 429 -2.46 -21.83 -4.60
N ALA A 430 -1.85 -21.16 -3.60
CA ALA A 430 -2.36 -19.88 -3.11
C ALA A 430 -2.29 -18.78 -4.18
N LEU A 431 -1.26 -18.79 -5.04
CA LEU A 431 -1.14 -17.86 -6.16
C LEU A 431 -2.17 -18.14 -7.27
N GLN A 432 -2.75 -19.34 -7.35
CA GLN A 432 -3.88 -19.61 -8.25
C GLN A 432 -5.23 -19.10 -7.70
N GLN A 433 -5.26 -18.68 -6.43
CA GLN A 433 -6.42 -18.03 -5.84
C GLN A 433 -6.34 -16.51 -6.01
N ARG A 434 -7.38 -15.80 -5.55
CA ARG A 434 -7.40 -14.33 -5.46
C ARG A 434 -7.14 -13.88 -4.03
N GLY A 435 -6.74 -12.63 -3.87
CA GLY A 435 -6.77 -11.92 -2.60
C GLY A 435 -5.43 -11.39 -2.11
N LEU A 436 -4.32 -11.70 -2.76
CA LEU A 436 -3.07 -10.99 -2.49
C LEU A 436 -3.10 -9.60 -3.12
N HIS A 437 -3.48 -9.47 -4.38
CA HIS A 437 -3.57 -8.17 -5.05
C HIS A 437 -4.93 -7.53 -4.77
N THR A 438 -4.95 -6.44 -3.99
CA THR A 438 -6.19 -5.68 -3.73
C THR A 438 -6.54 -4.84 -4.95
N TYR A 439 -5.61 -3.98 -5.37
CA TYR A 439 -5.77 -3.06 -6.48
C TYR A 439 -4.52 -3.02 -7.36
N ILE A 440 -4.72 -2.79 -8.66
CA ILE A 440 -3.68 -2.26 -9.55
C ILE A 440 -4.06 -0.82 -9.91
N ALA A 441 -3.26 0.15 -9.46
CA ALA A 441 -3.53 1.55 -9.74
C ALA A 441 -2.72 2.08 -10.92
N CYS A 442 -3.33 2.95 -11.72
CA CYS A 442 -2.75 3.48 -12.94
C CYS A 442 -3.03 4.97 -13.07
N SER A 443 -1.98 5.77 -13.32
CA SER A 443 -2.10 7.17 -13.72
C SER A 443 -1.32 7.42 -15.01
N VAL A 444 -1.92 8.15 -15.94
CA VAL A 444 -1.29 8.49 -17.21
C VAL A 444 -0.19 9.53 -16.98
N GLN A 445 0.99 9.28 -17.52
CA GLN A 445 2.13 10.18 -17.51
C GLN A 445 2.25 10.90 -18.87
N SER A 446 3.16 11.88 -18.94
CA SER A 446 3.54 12.53 -20.19
C SER A 446 3.89 11.48 -21.25
N GLY A 447 3.42 11.67 -22.49
CA GLY A 447 3.62 10.72 -23.58
C GLY A 447 2.61 9.56 -23.62
N GLY A 448 1.82 9.35 -22.57
CA GLY A 448 0.81 8.29 -22.51
C GLY A 448 1.28 7.01 -21.82
N ASP A 449 2.49 6.99 -21.26
CA ASP A 449 2.93 5.89 -20.40
C ASP A 449 2.08 5.81 -19.14
N LEU A 450 1.92 4.61 -18.58
CA LEU A 450 1.20 4.38 -17.33
C LEU A 450 2.19 4.26 -16.18
N ARG A 451 2.02 5.08 -15.15
CA ARG A 451 2.61 4.78 -13.85
C ARG A 451 1.71 3.77 -13.15
N VAL A 452 2.20 2.53 -13.06
CA VAL A 452 1.48 1.38 -12.47
C VAL A 452 1.94 1.17 -11.03
N VAL A 453 0.99 0.86 -10.13
CA VAL A 453 1.26 0.52 -8.73
C VAL A 453 0.46 -0.71 -8.34
N SER A 454 1.13 -1.76 -7.86
CA SER A 454 0.47 -2.94 -7.29
C SER A 454 0.25 -2.75 -5.80
N TYR A 455 -0.97 -2.98 -5.31
CA TYR A 455 -1.30 -3.00 -3.88
C TYR A 455 -1.54 -4.44 -3.42
N MET A 456 -0.89 -4.82 -2.33
CA MET A 456 -0.80 -6.19 -1.83
C MET A 456 -1.27 -6.28 -0.38
N ASN A 457 -2.27 -7.12 -0.17
CA ASN A 457 -2.69 -7.60 1.13
C ASN A 457 -1.92 -8.88 1.47
N VAL A 458 -1.01 -8.81 2.43
CA VAL A 458 -0.22 -9.97 2.85
C VAL A 458 -1.09 -10.91 3.68
N GLN A 459 -1.26 -12.14 3.19
CA GLN A 459 -2.07 -13.19 3.80
C GLN A 459 -1.15 -14.31 4.29
N SER A 460 -0.84 -14.34 5.59
CA SER A 460 0.11 -15.29 6.17
C SER A 460 -0.33 -16.75 6.02
N GLU A 461 -1.64 -16.99 5.98
CA GLU A 461 -2.25 -18.29 5.73
C GLU A 461 -1.92 -18.88 4.34
N LYS A 462 -1.42 -18.04 3.42
CA LYS A 462 -1.00 -18.43 2.06
C LYS A 462 0.50 -18.69 1.91
N PHE A 463 1.29 -18.57 2.98
CA PHE A 463 2.75 -18.68 2.89
C PHE A 463 3.19 -20.11 2.54
N ALA A 464 4.26 -20.23 1.75
CA ALA A 464 4.86 -21.51 1.34
C ALA A 464 5.56 -22.26 2.47
N THR A 465 5.78 -21.59 3.60
CA THR A 465 6.49 -22.10 4.76
C THR A 465 5.77 -21.64 6.03
N ALA A 466 5.36 -22.62 6.83
CA ALA A 466 5.01 -22.51 8.24
C ALA A 466 6.16 -23.10 9.07
#